data_AF-A0A367KDV7-F1
#
_entry.id   AF-A0A367KDV7-F1
#
_cell.length_a   1.000
_cell.length_b   1.000
_cell.length_c   1.000
_cell.angle_alpha   90.00
_cell.angle_beta   90.00
_cell.angle_gamma   90.00
#
_symmetry.space_group_name_H-M   'P 1'
#
loop_
_entity.id
_entity.type
_entity.pdbx_description
1 polymer ?
#
loop_
_entity_poly.entity_id
_entity_poly.type
_entity_poly.pdbx_seq_one_letter_code
_entity_poly.pdbx_strand_id
1 'polypeptide(L)'
;MQYASSRETVYYNGYLIKHVNLIWLNRKDENITIFRPDAATVAISQKAETITLRYVEAKPPDFRSNPELAFMDLIRLSTFARRLMLHKINRKMIMIQCIGYHMVFYVVSKFSEGITQIAEILTIDVPKEIDEVGSLLQKVDDIKRLLLLYEHQMEIHYKNSRALEEDPASSIDTINPKRRKQRVPSFSLI
;
A
#
# COMPACT_ATOMS: atom_id res chain seq x y z
N MET A 1 -10.47 -20.00 -27.79
CA MET A 1 -10.38 -18.54 -27.61
C MET A 1 -9.37 -18.27 -26.50
N GLN A 2 -8.12 -17.96 -26.87
CA GLN A 2 -7.00 -17.79 -25.92
C GLN A 2 -7.04 -16.37 -25.34
N TYR A 3 -7.15 -16.25 -24.03
CA TYR A 3 -6.98 -14.96 -23.34
C TYR A 3 -5.51 -14.55 -23.38
N ALA A 4 -5.23 -13.43 -24.04
CA ALA A 4 -3.93 -12.78 -24.00
C ALA A 4 -3.70 -12.20 -22.60
N SER A 5 -2.97 -12.93 -21.76
CA SER A 5 -2.39 -12.43 -20.52
C SER A 5 -1.21 -11.53 -20.90
N SER A 6 -1.38 -10.21 -20.84
CA SER A 6 -0.27 -9.26 -20.91
C SER A 6 0.56 -9.40 -19.63
N ARG A 7 1.55 -10.29 -19.67
CA ARG A 7 2.50 -10.55 -18.57
C ARG A 7 3.57 -9.46 -18.56
N GLU A 8 3.29 -8.32 -17.95
CA GLU A 8 4.36 -7.40 -17.58
C GLU A 8 5.16 -8.01 -16.42
N THR A 9 6.41 -8.33 -16.73
CA THR A 9 7.34 -9.07 -15.88
C THR A 9 8.23 -8.03 -15.21
N VAL A 10 7.91 -7.64 -13.98
CA VAL A 10 8.64 -6.59 -13.26
C VAL A 10 9.82 -7.20 -12.49
N TYR A 11 11.03 -6.75 -12.81
CA TYR A 11 12.26 -7.14 -12.12
C TYR A 11 12.72 -6.03 -11.17
N TYR A 12 13.10 -6.39 -9.95
CA TYR A 12 13.70 -5.48 -8.98
C TYR A 12 14.95 -6.11 -8.37
N ASN A 13 16.12 -5.49 -8.53
CA ASN A 13 17.43 -6.04 -8.13
C ASN A 13 17.70 -7.48 -8.63
N GLY A 14 17.27 -7.81 -9.85
CA GLY A 14 17.41 -9.15 -10.42
C GLY A 14 16.38 -10.18 -9.93
N TYR A 15 15.44 -9.79 -9.05
CA TYR A 15 14.35 -10.64 -8.58
C TYR A 15 13.04 -10.32 -9.29
N LEU A 16 12.38 -11.37 -9.75
CA LEU A 16 11.08 -11.26 -10.41
C LEU A 16 9.97 -11.05 -9.37
N ILE A 17 9.34 -9.88 -9.40
CA ILE A 17 8.09 -9.60 -8.69
C ILE A 17 6.95 -10.19 -9.53
N LYS A 18 6.45 -11.37 -9.16
CA LYS A 18 5.41 -12.06 -9.93
C LYS A 18 4.00 -11.53 -9.68
N HIS A 19 3.71 -11.06 -8.46
CA HIS A 19 2.34 -10.67 -8.06
C HIS A 19 2.33 -9.55 -7.02
N VAL A 20 1.55 -8.49 -7.30
CA VAL A 20 1.15 -7.47 -6.33
C VAL A 20 -0.24 -7.83 -5.82
N ASN A 21 -0.39 -7.96 -4.51
CA ASN A 21 -1.65 -8.37 -3.86
C ASN A 21 -2.16 -7.26 -2.94
N LEU A 22 -3.45 -6.96 -2.98
CA LEU A 22 -4.12 -6.15 -1.96
C LEU A 22 -4.49 -7.04 -0.78
N ILE A 23 -4.10 -6.64 0.43
CA ILE A 23 -4.40 -7.34 1.68
C ILE A 23 -5.12 -6.38 2.62
N TRP A 24 -6.34 -6.74 3.02
CA TRP A 24 -7.06 -6.08 4.11
C TRP A 24 -6.39 -6.40 5.44
N LEU A 25 -5.93 -5.37 6.14
CA LEU A 25 -5.18 -5.50 7.38
C LEU A 25 -6.11 -5.67 8.59
N ASN A 26 -7.33 -5.13 8.54
CA ASN A 26 -8.25 -5.09 9.68
C ASN A 26 -8.94 -6.41 10.04
N ARG A 27 -8.70 -7.52 9.33
CA ARG A 27 -9.56 -8.71 9.48
C ARG A 27 -9.19 -9.71 10.59
N LYS A 28 -8.07 -9.58 11.33
CA LYS A 28 -7.61 -10.70 12.20
C LYS A 28 -6.79 -10.41 13.48
N ASP A 29 -6.80 -9.23 14.10
CA ASP A 29 -6.15 -9.05 15.42
C ASP A 29 -6.93 -8.03 16.27
N GLU A 30 -7.19 -8.37 17.54
CA GLU A 30 -7.83 -7.50 18.56
C GLU A 30 -6.96 -6.30 18.96
N ASN A 31 -5.69 -6.30 18.55
CA ASN A 31 -4.74 -5.24 18.84
C ASN A 31 -4.82 -4.16 17.74
N ILE A 32 -5.76 -3.23 17.91
CA ILE A 32 -6.00 -2.10 17.00
C ILE A 32 -5.01 -0.99 17.36
N THR A 33 -3.81 -1.03 16.78
CA THR A 33 -2.93 0.15 16.85
C THR A 33 -3.66 1.32 16.18
N ILE A 34 -3.77 2.44 16.91
CA ILE A 34 -4.64 3.60 16.58
C ILE A 34 -4.37 4.21 15.18
N PHE A 35 -3.22 3.88 14.57
CA PHE A 35 -2.76 4.42 13.29
C PHE A 35 -2.68 3.37 12.17
N ARG A 36 -3.34 2.22 12.33
CA ARG A 36 -3.29 1.14 11.34
C ARG A 36 -4.15 1.48 10.10
N PRO A 37 -3.58 1.42 8.89
CA PRO A 37 -4.35 1.58 7.65
C PRO A 37 -5.22 0.36 7.38
N ASP A 38 -6.31 0.57 6.64
CA ASP A 38 -7.28 -0.49 6.33
C ASP A 38 -6.71 -1.64 5.49
N ALA A 39 -5.84 -1.32 4.54
CA ALA A 39 -5.21 -2.30 3.67
C ALA A 39 -3.76 -1.93 3.28
N ALA A 40 -3.07 -2.90 2.70
CA ALA A 40 -1.76 -2.71 2.09
C ALA A 40 -1.66 -3.47 0.76
N THR A 41 -0.89 -2.93 -0.19
CA THR A 41 -0.45 -3.69 -1.36
C THR A 41 0.91 -4.30 -1.07
N VAL A 42 1.06 -5.60 -1.33
CA VAL A 42 2.30 -6.34 -1.06
C VAL A 42 2.79 -7.08 -2.30
N ALA A 43 4.10 -7.08 -2.53
CA ALA A 43 4.75 -7.98 -3.47
C ALA A 43 5.20 -9.24 -2.74
N ILE A 44 5.01 -10.40 -3.35
CA ILE A 44 5.60 -11.66 -2.86
C ILE A 44 6.83 -11.95 -3.71
N SER A 45 8.00 -11.89 -3.09
CA SER A 45 9.27 -12.26 -3.74
C SER A 45 9.41 -13.77 -3.83
N GLN A 46 10.21 -14.26 -4.80
CA GLN A 46 10.52 -15.68 -4.98
C GLN A 46 11.14 -16.32 -3.73
N LYS A 47 11.78 -15.54 -2.85
CA LYS A 47 12.32 -16.01 -1.55
C LYS A 47 11.27 -16.12 -0.44
N ALA A 48 9.97 -16.05 -0.78
CA ALA A 48 8.85 -16.02 0.16
C ALA A 48 8.86 -14.83 1.14
N GLU A 49 9.64 -13.79 0.85
CA GLU A 49 9.56 -12.51 1.55
C GLU A 49 8.41 -11.69 0.98
N THR A 50 7.55 -11.21 1.88
CA THR A 50 6.45 -10.31 1.53
C THR A 50 6.92 -8.89 1.76
N ILE A 51 6.85 -8.09 0.72
CA ILE A 51 7.35 -6.72 0.70
C ILE A 51 6.15 -5.79 0.61
N THR A 52 5.94 -4.96 1.62
CA THR A 52 4.85 -3.96 1.61
C THR A 52 5.21 -2.80 0.69
N LEU A 53 4.34 -2.55 -0.29
CA LEU A 53 4.54 -1.57 -1.35
C LEU A 53 3.84 -0.25 -1.05
N ARG A 54 2.58 -0.31 -0.60
CA ARG A 54 1.69 0.84 -0.38
C ARG A 54 0.71 0.54 0.73
N TYR A 55 0.18 1.58 1.36
CA TYR A 55 -0.92 1.47 2.32
C TYR A 55 -2.15 2.21 1.83
N VAL A 56 -3.30 1.70 2.24
CA VAL A 56 -4.60 2.11 1.73
C VAL A 56 -5.51 2.38 2.92
N GLU A 57 -6.13 3.55 2.92
CA GLU A 57 -7.26 3.88 3.79
C GLU A 57 -8.53 3.88 2.94
N ALA A 58 -9.57 3.18 3.37
CA ALA A 58 -10.79 3.00 2.60
C ALA A 58 -12.03 3.38 3.43
N LYS A 59 -12.90 4.19 2.83
CA LYS A 59 -14.14 4.67 3.45
C LYS A 59 -15.32 4.51 2.49
N PRO A 60 -16.54 4.32 3.01
CA PRO A 60 -17.73 4.20 2.18
C PRO A 60 -18.10 5.53 1.49
N PRO A 61 -18.97 5.54 0.46
CA PRO A 61 -19.27 6.73 -0.34
C PRO A 61 -19.89 7.89 0.45
N ASP A 62 -20.71 7.59 1.45
CA ASP A 62 -21.37 8.55 2.35
C ASP A 62 -20.36 9.34 3.19
N PHE A 63 -19.13 8.85 3.34
CA PHE A 63 -18.05 9.56 4.02
C PHE A 63 -17.65 10.87 3.34
N ARG A 64 -17.93 11.04 2.03
CA ARG A 64 -17.73 12.32 1.32
C ARG A 64 -18.55 13.47 1.91
N SER A 65 -19.65 13.18 2.61
CA SER A 65 -20.47 14.19 3.28
C SER A 65 -19.79 14.81 4.51
N ASN A 66 -18.71 14.21 5.00
CA ASN A 66 -17.94 14.70 6.14
C ASN A 66 -16.45 14.88 5.77
N PRO A 67 -16.09 16.03 5.16
CA PRO A 67 -14.72 16.27 4.72
C PRO A 67 -13.73 16.36 5.88
N GLU A 68 -14.17 16.73 7.09
CA GLU A 68 -13.32 16.80 8.28
C GLU A 68 -12.81 15.41 8.67
N LEU A 69 -13.68 14.39 8.66
CA LEU A 69 -13.28 13.02 8.93
C LEU A 69 -12.34 12.46 7.84
N ALA A 70 -12.62 12.76 6.56
CA ALA A 70 -11.75 12.40 5.45
C ALA A 70 -10.34 13.00 5.59
N PHE A 71 -10.27 14.26 6.03
CA PHE A 71 -9.01 14.93 6.31
C PHE A 71 -8.29 14.32 7.51
N MET A 72 -8.99 14.03 8.61
CA MET A 72 -8.39 13.40 9.78
C MET A 72 -7.80 12.03 9.46
N ASP A 73 -8.48 11.22 8.65
CA ASP A 73 -7.96 9.94 8.22
C ASP A 73 -6.75 10.08 7.28
N LEU A 74 -6.73 11.10 6.40
CA LEU A 74 -5.55 11.41 5.60
C LEU A 74 -4.36 11.79 6.48
N ILE A 75 -4.55 12.59 7.54
CA ILE A 75 -3.50 12.94 8.50
C ILE A 75 -3.00 11.71 9.26
N ARG A 76 -3.91 10.81 9.68
CA ARG A 76 -3.54 9.54 10.33
C ARG A 76 -2.71 8.66 9.41
N LEU A 77 -3.18 8.44 8.17
CA LEU A 77 -2.47 7.67 7.15
C LEU A 77 -1.10 8.28 6.85
N SER A 78 -1.02 9.61 6.74
CA SER A 78 0.21 10.35 6.50
C SER A 78 1.21 10.23 7.64
N THR A 79 0.73 10.30 8.89
CA THR A 79 1.58 10.13 10.08
C THR A 79 2.15 8.72 10.14
N PHE A 80 1.32 7.72 9.86
CA PHE A 80 1.73 6.32 9.76
C PHE A 80 2.78 6.13 8.66
N ALA A 81 2.50 6.62 7.45
CA ALA A 81 3.42 6.50 6.32
C ALA A 81 4.73 7.25 6.57
N ARG A 82 4.71 8.45 7.17
CA ARG A 82 5.93 9.19 7.53
C ARG A 82 6.82 8.36 8.44
N ARG A 83 6.28 7.75 9.50
CA ARG A 83 7.05 6.90 10.42
C ARG A 83 7.77 5.80 9.65
N LEU A 84 7.05 5.06 8.80
CA LEU A 84 7.63 3.98 8.01
C LEU A 84 8.63 4.47 6.94
N MET A 85 8.29 5.55 6.25
CA MET A 85 9.12 6.18 5.23
C MET A 85 10.48 6.59 5.81
N LEU A 86 10.54 7.07 7.06
CA LEU A 86 11.80 7.39 7.74
C LEU A 86 12.69 6.16 7.99
N HIS A 87 12.17 4.93 7.90
CA HIS A 87 13.01 3.74 7.94
C HIS A 87 13.50 3.31 6.56
N LYS A 88 13.00 3.90 5.46
CA LYS A 88 13.43 3.57 4.10
C LYS A 88 14.66 4.36 3.69
N ILE A 89 15.48 3.78 2.82
CA ILE A 89 16.71 4.43 2.31
C ILE A 89 16.35 5.64 1.47
N ASN A 90 15.46 5.46 0.49
CA ASN A 90 15.00 6.53 -0.40
C ASN A 90 14.08 7.57 0.27
N ARG A 91 13.62 7.32 1.51
CA ARG A 91 12.68 8.19 2.24
C ARG A 91 11.46 8.58 1.39
N LYS A 92 10.92 7.65 0.61
CA LYS A 92 9.69 7.83 -0.18
C LYS A 92 8.71 6.68 -0.01
N MET A 93 7.43 6.98 -0.09
CA MET A 93 6.34 6.03 0.11
C MET A 93 5.08 6.44 -0.61
N ILE A 94 4.29 5.48 -1.10
CA ILE A 94 2.98 5.73 -1.72
C ILE A 94 1.87 5.37 -0.73
N MET A 95 0.89 6.25 -0.64
CA MET A 95 -0.36 6.05 0.09
C MET A 95 -1.53 6.14 -0.88
N ILE A 96 -2.64 5.49 -0.53
CA ILE A 96 -3.87 5.53 -1.30
C ILE A 96 -5.01 5.85 -0.34
N GLN A 97 -5.82 6.84 -0.65
CA GLN A 97 -7.08 7.10 0.03
C GLN A 97 -8.23 6.76 -0.92
N CYS A 98 -9.12 5.88 -0.48
CA CYS A 98 -10.31 5.49 -1.21
C CYS A 98 -11.55 5.99 -0.46
N ILE A 99 -12.37 6.82 -1.10
CA ILE A 99 -13.67 7.26 -0.54
C ILE A 99 -14.77 6.91 -1.53
N GLY A 100 -15.48 5.82 -1.25
CA GLY A 100 -16.35 5.15 -2.21
C GLY A 100 -15.57 4.71 -3.44
N TYR A 101 -15.91 5.28 -4.59
CA TYR A 101 -15.26 5.01 -5.87
C TYR A 101 -14.19 6.06 -6.22
N HIS A 102 -13.98 7.06 -5.36
CA HIS A 102 -12.83 7.96 -5.52
C HIS A 102 -11.58 7.28 -5.02
N MET A 103 -10.51 7.30 -5.80
CA MET A 103 -9.20 6.85 -5.36
C MET A 103 -8.16 7.94 -5.63
N VAL A 104 -7.47 8.36 -4.56
CA VAL A 104 -6.41 9.35 -4.62
C VAL A 104 -5.10 8.71 -4.19
N PHE A 105 -4.08 8.87 -5.02
CA PHE A 105 -2.72 8.39 -4.80
C PHE A 105 -1.84 9.56 -4.35
N TYR A 106 -1.16 9.36 -3.23
CA TYR A 106 -0.23 10.32 -2.67
C TYR A 106 1.19 9.76 -2.63
N VAL A 107 2.18 10.61 -2.87
CA VAL A 107 3.58 10.35 -2.53
C VAL A 107 3.91 11.11 -1.27
N VAL A 108 4.43 10.38 -0.29
CA VAL A 108 5.06 10.93 0.91
C VAL A 108 6.56 10.87 0.74
N SER A 109 7.24 11.99 0.90
CA SER A 109 8.69 12.08 0.77
C SER A 109 9.32 13.05 1.77
N LYS A 110 10.55 12.76 2.19
CA LYS A 110 11.36 13.77 2.89
C LYS A 110 11.64 14.94 1.94
N PHE A 111 11.26 16.15 2.33
CA PHE A 111 11.52 17.37 1.57
C PHE A 111 12.80 18.05 2.08
N SER A 112 12.90 18.25 3.39
CA SER A 112 14.08 18.78 4.07
C SER A 112 14.19 18.18 5.47
N GLU A 113 15.13 18.66 6.30
CA GLU A 113 15.26 18.17 7.67
C GLU A 113 14.01 18.49 8.49
N GLY A 114 13.46 17.49 9.17
CA GLY A 114 12.18 17.60 9.88
C GLY A 114 10.92 17.69 8.99
N ILE A 115 11.02 18.19 7.75
CA ILE A 115 9.87 18.43 6.88
C ILE A 115 9.59 17.24 5.95
N THR A 116 8.35 16.75 6.01
CA THR A 116 7.81 15.73 5.11
C THR A 116 6.77 16.35 4.22
N GLN A 117 6.84 16.09 2.92
CA GLN A 117 5.86 16.51 1.95
C GLN A 117 4.92 15.35 1.61
N ILE A 118 3.65 15.68 1.44
CA ILE A 118 2.64 14.79 0.88
C ILE A 118 2.15 15.47 -0.39
N ALA A 119 2.30 14.80 -1.54
CA ALA A 119 1.85 15.31 -2.82
C ALA A 119 0.85 14.33 -3.43
N GLU A 120 -0.32 14.84 -3.83
CA GLU A 120 -1.23 14.09 -4.70
C GLU A 120 -0.56 13.90 -6.06
N ILE A 121 -0.58 12.68 -6.59
CA ILE A 121 0.06 12.36 -7.88
C ILE A 121 -0.91 11.78 -8.90
N LEU A 122 -2.03 11.22 -8.45
CA LEU A 122 -3.07 10.71 -9.34
C LEU A 122 -4.38 10.63 -8.59
N THR A 123 -5.45 11.07 -9.24
CA THR A 123 -6.82 10.85 -8.81
C THR A 123 -7.57 10.14 -9.92
N ILE A 124 -8.24 9.05 -9.56
CA ILE A 124 -9.10 8.28 -10.46
C ILE A 124 -10.45 8.04 -9.78
N ASP A 125 -11.50 8.00 -10.60
CA ASP A 125 -12.78 7.42 -10.19
C ASP A 125 -12.84 6.01 -10.77
N VAL A 126 -13.14 5.04 -9.90
CA VAL A 126 -13.35 3.64 -10.29
C VAL A 126 -14.72 3.56 -10.97
N PRO A 127 -14.79 3.10 -12.24
CA PRO A 127 -16.07 2.92 -12.94
C PRO A 127 -17.00 2.01 -12.14
N LYS A 128 -18.25 2.45 -11.95
CA LYS A 128 -19.32 1.64 -11.36
C LYS A 128 -20.02 0.82 -12.43
N GLU A 129 -20.08 1.38 -13.64
CA GLU A 129 -20.75 0.82 -14.80
C GLU A 129 -19.80 0.72 -16.01
N ILE A 130 -20.18 -0.08 -17.00
CA ILE A 130 -19.29 -0.41 -18.14
C ILE A 130 -19.10 0.76 -19.10
N ASP A 131 -20.11 1.62 -19.23
CA ASP A 131 -20.08 2.84 -20.05
C ASP A 131 -19.15 3.91 -19.45
N GLU A 132 -18.98 3.92 -18.13
CA GLU A 132 -18.04 4.79 -17.42
C GLU A 132 -16.56 4.41 -17.65
N VAL A 133 -16.26 3.20 -18.15
CA VAL A 133 -14.89 2.71 -18.36
C VAL A 133 -14.08 3.60 -19.31
N GLY A 134 -14.74 4.26 -20.26
CA GLY A 134 -14.09 5.21 -21.17
C GLY A 134 -13.33 6.32 -20.44
N SER A 135 -13.84 6.79 -19.30
CA SER A 135 -13.18 7.80 -18.48
C SER A 135 -11.88 7.28 -17.84
N LEU A 136 -11.86 6.02 -17.38
CA LEU A 136 -10.66 5.39 -16.82
C LEU A 136 -9.59 5.16 -17.89
N LEU A 137 -9.99 4.83 -19.12
CA LEU A 137 -9.06 4.67 -20.25
C LEU A 137 -8.29 5.96 -20.56
N GLN A 138 -8.89 7.12 -20.34
CA GLN A 138 -8.21 8.42 -20.50
C GLN A 138 -7.09 8.62 -19.47
N LYS A 139 -7.08 7.86 -18.36
CA LYS A 139 -6.06 7.91 -17.31
C LYS A 139 -4.95 6.87 -17.46
N VAL A 140 -4.95 6.08 -18.53
CA VAL A 140 -3.96 5.00 -18.74
C VAL A 140 -2.53 5.51 -18.71
N ASP A 141 -2.24 6.65 -19.35
CA ASP A 141 -0.89 7.20 -19.36
C ASP A 141 -0.46 7.73 -17.99
N ASP A 142 -1.40 8.30 -17.21
CA ASP A 142 -1.13 8.72 -15.84
C ASP A 142 -0.89 7.51 -14.91
N ILE A 143 -1.65 6.43 -15.11
CA ILE A 143 -1.45 5.15 -14.40
C ILE A 143 -0.07 4.56 -14.75
N LYS A 144 0.33 4.59 -16.03
CA LYS A 144 1.68 4.16 -16.43
C LYS A 144 2.77 5.01 -15.78
N ARG A 145 2.59 6.33 -15.71
CA ARG A 145 3.53 7.23 -15.01
C ARG A 145 3.62 6.90 -13.52
N LEU A 146 2.49 6.62 -12.85
CA LEU A 146 2.47 6.16 -11.46
C LEU A 146 3.25 4.85 -11.29
N LEU A 147 3.10 3.89 -12.22
CA LEU A 147 3.86 2.64 -12.21
C LEU A 147 5.36 2.89 -12.38
N LEU A 148 5.75 3.74 -13.32
CA LEU A 148 7.16 4.09 -13.54
C LEU A 148 7.78 4.80 -12.32
N LEU A 149 7.04 5.73 -11.69
CA LEU A 149 7.45 6.38 -10.44
C LEU A 149 7.70 5.34 -9.34
N TYR A 150 6.84 4.33 -9.27
CA TYR A 150 7.01 3.24 -8.33
C TYR A 150 8.28 2.44 -8.62
N GLU A 151 8.44 1.96 -9.85
CA GLU A 151 9.57 1.10 -10.23
C GLU A 151 10.93 1.79 -10.07
N HIS A 152 11.03 3.06 -10.45
CA HIS A 152 12.31 3.76 -10.53
C HIS A 152 12.67 4.52 -9.24
N GLN A 153 11.67 4.95 -8.47
CA GLN A 153 11.91 5.83 -7.33
C GLN A 153 11.52 5.23 -5.98
N MET A 154 10.77 4.13 -5.95
CA MET A 154 10.37 3.49 -4.69
C MET A 154 11.28 2.31 -4.36
N GLU A 155 12.24 2.57 -3.48
CA GLU A 155 13.02 1.53 -2.85
C GLU A 155 12.17 0.82 -1.81
N ILE A 156 12.29 -0.50 -1.76
CA ILE A 156 11.47 -1.34 -0.87
C ILE A 156 12.24 -1.89 0.33
N HIS A 157 13.55 -1.61 0.40
CA HIS A 157 14.37 -1.93 1.55
C HIS A 157 14.09 -0.95 2.68
N TYR A 158 13.67 -1.51 3.81
CA TYR A 158 13.76 -0.84 5.10
C TYR A 158 15.18 -0.99 5.63
N LYS A 159 15.71 0.03 6.28
CA LYS A 159 16.94 -0.08 7.05
C LYS A 159 16.71 -1.15 8.11
N ASN A 160 17.48 -2.25 8.07
CA ASN A 160 17.49 -3.24 9.14
C ASN A 160 18.08 -2.59 10.40
N SER A 161 17.23 -2.05 11.28
CA SER A 161 17.64 -1.61 12.60
C SER A 161 17.75 -2.83 13.52
N ARG A 162 18.85 -3.59 13.39
CA ARG A 162 19.28 -4.55 14.44
C ARG A 162 20.18 -3.92 15.49
N ALA A 163 20.29 -2.60 15.53
CA ALA A 163 21.06 -1.89 16.55
C ALA A 163 20.51 -0.47 16.70
N LEU A 164 19.52 -0.28 17.57
CA LEU A 164 19.52 0.86 18.47
C LEU A 164 18.53 0.55 19.61
N GLU A 165 18.99 0.85 20.81
CA GLU A 165 18.44 0.47 22.10
C GLU A 165 16.93 0.74 22.25
N GLU A 166 16.31 -0.19 22.95
CA GLU A 166 14.92 -0.18 23.36
C GLU A 166 14.64 1.05 24.22
N ASP A 167 13.91 2.02 23.66
CA ASP A 167 13.08 2.89 24.47
C ASP A 167 11.81 2.09 24.84
N PRO A 168 11.58 1.74 26.11
CA PRO A 168 10.51 0.81 26.52
C PRO A 168 9.09 1.35 26.27
N ALA A 169 8.93 2.58 25.78
CA ALA A 169 7.64 3.12 25.31
C ALA A 169 7.34 2.86 23.81
N SER A 170 8.27 2.28 23.07
CA SER A 170 8.20 2.13 21.61
C SER A 170 8.09 0.66 21.19
N SER A 171 7.03 -0.04 21.61
CA SER A 171 6.74 -1.39 21.09
C SER A 171 6.25 -1.29 19.63
N ILE A 172 7.18 -1.24 18.68
CA ILE A 172 6.88 -1.56 17.29
C ILE A 172 7.08 -3.06 17.15
N ASP A 173 5.97 -3.80 17.26
CA ASP A 173 5.86 -5.08 16.56
C ASP A 173 6.19 -4.78 15.09
N THR A 174 7.41 -5.15 14.71
CA THR A 174 7.77 -5.28 13.31
C THR A 174 6.72 -6.23 12.74
N ILE A 175 5.75 -5.71 11.98
CA ILE A 175 4.69 -6.54 11.38
C ILE A 175 5.39 -7.40 10.34
N ASN A 176 5.96 -8.51 10.79
CA ASN A 176 6.22 -9.66 9.98
C ASN A 176 4.84 -10.08 9.47
N PRO A 177 4.58 -10.04 8.16
CA PRO A 177 3.35 -10.61 7.63
C PRO A 177 3.31 -12.07 8.08
N LYS A 178 2.44 -12.37 9.06
CA LYS A 178 2.33 -13.71 9.68
C LYS A 178 2.20 -14.72 8.55
N ARG A 179 3.15 -15.66 8.45
CA ARG A 179 3.10 -16.76 7.48
C ARG A 179 1.74 -17.44 7.60
N ARG A 180 1.05 -17.57 6.47
CA ARG A 180 -0.21 -18.30 6.35
C ARG A 180 0.00 -19.70 6.90
N LYS A 181 -0.61 -20.04 8.04
CA LYS A 181 -0.74 -21.45 8.46
C LYS A 181 -1.51 -22.16 7.33
N GLN A 182 -0.84 -23.04 6.59
CA GLN A 182 -1.54 -23.98 5.72
C GLN A 182 -2.42 -24.84 6.62
N ARG A 183 -3.73 -24.66 6.56
CA ARG A 183 -4.64 -25.74 6.95
C ARG A 183 -4.53 -26.77 5.85
N VAL A 184 -3.88 -27.88 6.14
CA VAL A 184 -4.11 -29.12 5.39
C VAL A 184 -5.60 -29.41 5.53
N PRO A 185 -6.40 -29.43 4.45
CA PRO A 185 -7.77 -29.86 4.56
C PRO A 185 -7.74 -31.35 4.91
N SER A 186 -8.16 -31.68 6.13
CA SER A 186 -8.51 -33.05 6.48
C SER A 186 -9.83 -33.37 5.76
N PHE A 187 -9.73 -33.86 4.54
CA PHE A 187 -10.85 -34.57 3.93
C PHE A 187 -10.95 -35.93 4.64
N SER A 188 -11.86 -36.04 5.59
CA SER A 188 -12.41 -37.33 5.97
C SER A 188 -13.46 -37.68 4.92
N LEU A 189 -13.13 -38.61 4.03
CA LEU A 189 -14.11 -39.31 3.22
C LEU A 189 -14.92 -40.20 4.17
N ILE A 190 -16.21 -39.92 4.29
CA ILE A 190 -17.25 -40.91 4.61
C ILE A 190 -18.27 -40.81 3.48
#